data_AF-A0A838G4J3-F1
#
_entry.id   AF-A0A838G4J3-F1
#
_cell.length_a   1.000
_cell.length_b   1.000
_cell.length_c   1.000
_cell.angle_alpha   90.00
_cell.angle_beta   90.00
_cell.angle_gamma   90.00
#
_symmetry.space_group_name_H-M   'P 1'
#
loop_
_entity.id
_entity.type
_entity.pdbx_description
1 polymer ?
#
loop_
_entity_poly.entity_id
_entity_poly.type
_entity_poly.pdbx_seq_one_letter_code
_entity_poly.pdbx_strand_id
1 'polypeptide(L)'
;PKGRAPITEAAGRITIEETDKAKKILVTPDDGSEVQEYPISKRSRLLVDDGDHVEVGQRLTQGTEDPQDVLRILGVRRAQEHLVDEVQAVYRSQGVSIHDKHIEIIVRQMLRRVLVLEQGDTSLLPSELVDRINFEEENRRVVSEGGKPAAGRPQLMGITKASLATESWLSAASFQETTRVLTDAAIHGKSDSLRGLKENVIIGKLIPAGTGLERYRNIRVEPTEEARANAYSVTGYGDYDYDFGNTGGQAVALDDFDFGSYQN
;
A
#
# COMPACT_ATOMS: atom_id res chain seq x y z
N PRO A 1 16.62 7.47 15.51
CA PRO A 1 17.47 8.69 15.62
C PRO A 1 18.25 8.75 16.95
N LYS A 2 19.41 9.45 17.01
CA LYS A 2 19.98 9.86 18.31
C LYS A 2 19.02 10.89 18.92
N GLY A 3 18.55 10.66 20.15
CA GLY A 3 17.51 11.50 20.76
C GLY A 3 16.09 11.21 20.26
N ARG A 4 15.77 9.93 19.98
CA ARG A 4 14.42 9.50 19.63
C ARG A 4 13.43 9.83 20.75
N ALA A 5 12.30 10.44 20.40
CA ALA A 5 11.17 10.57 21.30
C ALA A 5 10.26 9.34 21.13
N PRO A 6 10.06 8.52 22.18
CA PRO A 6 9.12 7.41 22.11
C PRO A 6 7.69 7.96 22.01
N ILE A 7 6.89 7.27 21.19
CA ILE A 7 5.45 7.48 21.04
C ILE A 7 4.71 6.27 21.60
N THR A 8 3.50 6.50 22.12
CA THR A 8 2.66 5.50 22.75
C THR A 8 2.03 4.55 21.74
N GLU A 9 1.98 3.23 22.01
CA GLU A 9 1.32 2.27 21.12
C GLU A 9 -0.17 2.11 21.43
N ALA A 10 -0.56 2.37 22.68
CA ALA A 10 -1.94 2.35 23.13
C ALA A 10 -2.33 3.65 23.85
N ALA A 11 -3.63 3.96 23.85
CA ALA A 11 -4.20 4.97 24.72
C ALA A 11 -4.33 4.44 26.14
N GLY A 12 -4.06 5.27 27.14
CA GLY A 12 -4.04 4.80 28.52
C GLY A 12 -3.51 5.81 29.51
N ARG A 13 -3.33 5.35 30.75
CA ARG A 13 -2.82 6.18 31.85
C ARG A 13 -1.32 5.96 32.07
N ILE A 14 -0.60 7.05 32.28
CA ILE A 14 0.84 7.04 32.51
C ILE A 14 1.17 6.84 33.99
N THR A 15 2.22 6.05 34.24
CA THR A 15 2.93 5.99 35.51
C THR A 15 4.43 6.17 35.28
N ILE A 16 5.06 7.10 35.98
CA ILE A 16 6.49 7.41 35.81
C ILE A 16 7.28 6.76 36.94
N GLU A 17 8.16 5.82 36.59
CA GLU A 17 9.07 5.18 37.54
C GLU A 17 10.49 5.72 37.35
N GLU A 18 11.08 6.23 38.45
CA GLU A 18 12.46 6.69 38.46
C GLU A 18 13.27 5.95 39.53
N THR A 19 14.27 5.18 39.08
CA THR A 19 15.26 4.52 39.92
C THR A 19 16.61 5.25 39.80
N ASP A 20 17.57 5.00 40.68
CA ASP A 20 18.91 5.61 40.63
C ASP A 20 19.60 5.49 39.25
N LYS A 21 19.40 4.36 38.55
CA LYS A 21 20.04 4.07 37.27
C LYS A 21 19.18 4.31 36.03
N ALA A 22 17.86 4.33 36.15
CA ALA A 22 16.95 4.34 35.00
C ALA A 22 15.69 5.17 35.28
N LYS A 23 15.14 5.77 34.22
CA LYS A 23 13.82 6.38 34.24
C LYS A 23 12.97 5.68 33.19
N LYS A 24 11.76 5.29 33.55
CA LYS A 24 10.84 4.58 32.67
C LYS A 24 9.46 5.23 32.74
N ILE A 25 8.76 5.20 31.62
CA ILE A 25 7.34 5.54 31.54
C ILE A 25 6.59 4.24 31.31
N LEU A 26 5.63 3.95 32.17
CA LEU A 26 4.70 2.84 32.04
C LEU A 26 3.39 3.39 31.51
N VAL A 27 2.89 2.83 30.42
CA VAL A 27 1.54 3.14 29.91
C VAL A 27 0.66 1.95 30.22
N THR A 28 -0.35 2.17 31.06
CA THR A 28 -1.39 1.16 31.34
C THR A 28 -2.54 1.39 30.35
N PRO A 29 -2.73 0.49 29.37
CA PRO A 29 -3.73 0.67 28.32
C PRO A 29 -5.16 0.59 28.84
N ASP A 30 -6.07 1.39 28.27
CA ASP A 30 -7.49 1.38 28.66
C ASP A 30 -8.22 0.10 28.22
N ASP A 31 -7.70 -0.59 27.20
CA ASP A 31 -8.25 -1.83 26.65
C ASP A 31 -7.92 -3.07 27.51
N GLY A 32 -7.14 -2.90 28.58
CA GLY A 32 -6.71 -3.98 29.47
C GLY A 32 -5.59 -4.85 28.90
N SER A 33 -4.94 -4.42 27.81
CA SER A 33 -3.72 -5.07 27.30
C SER A 33 -2.53 -4.88 28.24
N GLU A 34 -1.41 -5.54 27.93
CA GLU A 34 -0.22 -5.52 28.78
C GLU A 34 0.38 -4.10 28.92
N VAL A 35 0.88 -3.80 30.12
CA VAL A 35 1.54 -2.52 30.43
C VAL A 35 2.77 -2.34 29.53
N GLN A 36 2.83 -1.20 28.83
CA GLN A 36 3.89 -0.89 27.90
C GLN A 36 5.00 -0.09 28.60
N GLU A 37 6.23 -0.61 28.59
CA GLU A 37 7.38 0.06 29.19
C GLU A 37 8.21 0.85 28.17
N TYR A 38 8.43 2.13 28.45
CA TYR A 38 9.27 3.01 27.66
C TYR A 38 10.49 3.48 28.47
N PRO A 39 11.67 2.87 28.30
CA PRO A 39 12.89 3.33 28.95
C PRO A 39 13.36 4.65 28.33
N ILE A 40 13.56 5.66 29.18
CA ILE A 40 14.00 7.00 28.77
C ILE A 40 15.25 7.44 29.55
N SER A 41 16.00 8.37 28.95
CA SER A 41 17.13 8.97 29.65
C SER A 41 16.63 9.91 30.74
N LYS A 42 17.29 9.93 31.91
CA LYS A 42 17.01 10.90 32.98
C LYS A 42 17.15 12.36 32.54
N ARG A 43 17.94 12.62 31.50
CA ARG A 43 18.14 13.97 30.94
C ARG A 43 17.05 14.37 29.94
N SER A 44 16.21 13.43 29.50
CA SER A 44 15.14 13.72 28.56
C SER A 44 14.09 14.59 29.24
N ARG A 45 13.66 15.65 28.55
CA ARG A 45 12.52 16.47 28.99
C ARG A 45 11.23 15.74 28.64
N LEU A 46 10.40 15.50 29.64
CA LEU A 46 9.07 14.90 29.48
C LEU A 46 8.10 15.92 28.87
N LEU A 47 7.13 15.41 28.12
CA LEU A 47 5.99 16.20 27.62
C LEU A 47 4.68 15.84 28.34
N VAL A 48 4.74 14.90 29.27
CA VAL A 48 3.62 14.29 29.99
C VAL A 48 3.97 14.22 31.47
N ASP A 49 2.94 14.33 32.31
CA ASP A 49 3.05 14.25 33.77
C ASP A 49 2.55 12.88 34.28
N ASP A 50 2.89 12.57 35.54
CA ASP A 50 2.47 11.32 36.17
C ASP A 50 0.96 11.30 36.39
N GLY A 51 0.31 10.21 35.96
CA GLY A 51 -1.15 10.09 35.99
C GLY A 51 -1.89 10.72 34.81
N ASP A 52 -1.18 11.32 33.84
CA ASP A 52 -1.81 11.81 32.61
C ASP A 52 -2.44 10.68 31.79
N HIS A 53 -3.50 11.02 31.07
CA HIS A 53 -4.08 10.15 30.05
C HIS A 53 -3.53 10.54 28.68
N VAL A 54 -3.10 9.54 27.92
CA VAL A 54 -2.47 9.73 26.60
C VAL A 54 -3.19 9.01 25.50
N GLU A 55 -3.17 9.59 24.31
CA GLU A 55 -3.72 8.99 23.09
C GLU A 55 -2.67 8.15 22.35
N VAL A 56 -3.11 7.34 21.40
CA VAL A 56 -2.21 6.53 20.54
C VAL A 56 -1.30 7.45 19.72
N GLY A 57 0.00 7.17 19.73
CA GLY A 57 1.02 7.93 19.02
C GLY A 57 1.42 9.25 19.67
N GLN A 58 0.95 9.52 20.89
CA GLN A 58 1.37 10.71 21.64
C GLN A 58 2.85 10.62 22.04
N ARG A 59 3.57 11.72 21.84
CA ARG A 59 4.97 11.84 22.26
C ARG A 59 5.09 11.94 23.77
N LEU A 60 5.96 11.11 24.34
CA LEU A 60 6.24 11.10 25.78
C LEU A 60 7.36 12.06 26.18
N THR A 61 8.30 12.33 25.28
CA THR A 61 9.47 13.19 25.54
C THR A 61 9.72 14.17 24.41
N GLN A 62 10.44 15.25 24.70
CA GLN A 62 10.92 16.17 23.67
C GLN A 62 11.94 15.46 22.76
N GLY A 63 11.79 15.63 21.44
CA GLY A 63 12.67 15.06 20.44
C GLY A 63 11.94 14.82 19.12
N THR A 64 12.61 14.16 18.19
CA THR A 64 12.04 13.71 16.92
C THR A 64 11.52 12.29 17.04
N GLU A 65 10.34 12.06 16.48
CA GLU A 65 9.73 10.74 16.34
C GLU A 65 10.54 9.91 15.33
N ASP A 66 10.54 8.59 15.50
CA ASP A 66 11.09 7.71 14.48
C ASP A 66 10.01 7.44 13.42
N PRO A 67 10.24 7.75 12.12
CA PRO A 67 9.27 7.45 11.07
C PRO A 67 8.87 5.97 10.99
N GLN A 68 9.72 5.05 11.44
CA GLN A 68 9.38 3.63 11.52
C GLN A 68 8.38 3.33 12.65
N ASP A 69 8.50 4.02 13.79
CA ASP A 69 7.54 3.90 14.88
C ASP A 69 6.21 4.54 14.49
N VAL A 70 6.23 5.71 13.85
CA VAL A 70 5.05 6.37 13.29
C VAL A 70 4.33 5.43 12.31
N LEU A 71 5.06 4.76 11.41
CA LEU A 71 4.48 3.79 10.48
C LEU A 71 3.85 2.58 11.20
N ARG A 72 4.51 2.05 12.21
CA ARG A 72 4.04 0.86 12.96
C ARG A 72 2.78 1.16 13.75
N ILE A 73 2.72 2.33 14.39
CA ILE A 73 1.69 2.68 15.38
C ILE A 73 0.53 3.45 14.73
N LEU A 74 0.85 4.48 13.94
CA LEU A 74 -0.15 5.38 13.35
C LEU A 74 -0.49 5.05 11.89
N GLY A 75 0.24 4.11 11.28
CA GLY A 75 -0.01 3.59 9.95
C GLY A 75 0.59 4.44 8.81
N VAL A 76 0.35 3.97 7.58
CA VAL A 76 1.01 4.48 6.36
C VAL A 76 0.72 5.96 6.13
N ARG A 77 -0.53 6.38 6.28
CA ARG A 77 -0.93 7.75 5.97
C ARG A 77 -0.27 8.77 6.91
N ARG A 78 -0.28 8.49 8.22
CA ARG A 78 0.39 9.35 9.21
C ARG A 78 1.90 9.38 9.01
N ALA A 79 2.52 8.26 8.66
CA ALA A 79 3.94 8.24 8.30
C ALA A 79 4.25 9.08 7.04
N GLN A 80 3.36 9.08 6.05
CA GLN A 80 3.51 9.91 4.84
C GLN A 80 3.41 11.41 5.18
N GLU A 81 2.37 11.80 5.91
CA GLU A 81 2.15 13.18 6.35
C GLU A 81 3.35 13.67 7.19
N HIS A 82 3.77 12.88 8.18
CA HIS A 82 4.93 13.17 9.01
C HIS A 82 6.21 13.39 8.20
N LEU A 83 6.52 12.51 7.24
CA LEU A 83 7.72 12.64 6.40
C LEU A 83 7.66 13.89 5.50
N VAL A 84 6.48 14.22 4.96
CA VAL A 84 6.31 15.43 4.14
C VAL A 84 6.51 16.67 4.99
N ASP A 85 5.89 16.73 6.16
CA ASP A 85 5.97 17.90 7.06
C ASP A 85 7.40 18.15 7.57
N GLU A 86 8.12 17.11 7.97
CA GLU A 86 9.50 17.22 8.46
C GLU A 86 10.45 17.71 7.36
N VAL A 87 10.35 17.15 6.15
CA VAL A 87 11.17 17.59 5.01
C VAL A 87 10.82 19.03 4.63
N GLN A 88 9.53 19.36 4.59
CA GLN A 88 9.05 20.67 4.22
C GLN A 88 9.44 21.74 5.25
N ALA A 89 9.47 21.41 6.54
CA ALA A 89 9.93 22.31 7.60
C ALA A 89 11.39 22.75 7.37
N VAL A 90 12.26 21.83 6.93
CA VAL A 90 13.66 22.15 6.61
C VAL A 90 13.74 23.09 5.41
N TYR A 91 13.03 22.81 4.32
CA TYR A 91 13.02 23.69 3.14
C TYR A 91 12.48 25.09 3.46
N ARG A 92 11.37 25.17 4.21
CA ARG A 92 10.80 26.44 4.68
C ARG A 92 11.78 27.22 5.53
N SER A 93 12.53 26.56 6.43
CA SER A 93 13.54 27.22 7.28
C SER A 93 14.70 27.81 6.48
N GLN A 94 15.00 27.23 5.30
CA GLN A 94 16.02 27.73 4.37
C GLN A 94 15.44 28.73 3.34
N GLY A 95 14.16 29.09 3.45
CA GLY A 95 13.49 30.02 2.54
C GLY A 95 13.24 29.46 1.13
N VAL A 96 13.34 28.14 0.95
CA VAL A 96 13.13 27.48 -0.35
C VAL A 96 11.68 27.00 -0.43
N SER A 97 10.98 27.41 -1.49
CA SER A 97 9.63 26.92 -1.78
C SER A 97 9.69 25.67 -2.66
N ILE A 98 9.12 24.57 -2.17
CA ILE A 98 8.91 23.33 -2.92
C ILE A 98 7.48 22.88 -2.68
N HIS A 99 6.81 22.40 -3.74
CA HIS A 99 5.45 21.90 -3.61
C HIS A 99 5.47 20.46 -3.07
N ASP A 100 4.59 20.20 -2.10
CA ASP A 100 4.47 18.92 -1.37
C ASP A 100 4.37 17.70 -2.29
N LYS A 101 3.70 17.82 -3.45
CA LYS A 101 3.60 16.77 -4.49
C LYS A 101 4.95 16.14 -4.86
N HIS A 102 6.04 16.90 -4.85
CA HIS A 102 7.36 16.38 -5.18
C HIS A 102 7.89 15.48 -4.07
N ILE A 103 7.68 15.87 -2.81
CA ILE A 103 8.09 15.10 -1.64
C ILE A 103 7.21 13.85 -1.51
N GLU A 104 5.90 13.98 -1.71
CA GLU A 104 4.94 12.86 -1.69
C GLU A 104 5.31 11.75 -2.69
N ILE A 105 5.72 12.12 -3.91
CA ILE A 105 6.15 11.15 -4.92
C ILE A 105 7.37 10.35 -4.43
N ILE A 106 8.31 10.99 -3.74
CA ILE A 106 9.50 10.33 -3.18
C ILE A 106 9.11 9.45 -1.99
N VAL A 107 8.31 9.97 -1.06
CA VAL A 107 7.84 9.21 0.11
C VAL A 107 7.02 7.98 -0.32
N ARG A 108 6.24 8.08 -1.39
CA ARG A 108 5.54 6.94 -2.00
C ARG A 108 6.52 5.84 -2.44
N GLN A 109 7.68 6.19 -2.99
CA GLN A 109 8.70 5.19 -3.35
C GLN A 109 9.35 4.56 -2.12
N MET A 110 9.50 5.31 -1.02
CA MET A 110 10.06 4.80 0.24
C MET A 110 9.16 3.78 0.94
N LEU A 111 7.84 3.83 0.69
CA LEU A 111 6.80 2.95 1.29
C LEU A 111 6.24 1.92 0.30
N ARG A 112 6.94 1.68 -0.81
CA ARG A 112 6.48 0.81 -1.90
C ARG A 112 6.54 -0.69 -1.56
N ARG A 113 7.31 -1.08 -0.54
CA ARG A 113 7.56 -2.49 -0.20
C ARG A 113 6.81 -2.93 1.06
N VAL A 114 6.40 -4.20 1.07
CA VAL A 114 5.76 -4.89 2.20
C VAL A 114 6.63 -6.07 2.59
N LEU A 115 6.87 -6.24 3.89
CA LEU A 115 7.52 -7.42 4.45
C LEU A 115 6.46 -8.46 4.76
N VAL A 116 6.57 -9.64 4.15
CA VAL A 116 5.67 -10.77 4.42
C VAL A 116 5.98 -11.36 5.79
N LEU A 117 4.97 -11.46 6.65
CA LEU A 117 5.05 -12.07 7.98
C LEU A 117 4.58 -13.52 7.94
N GLU A 118 3.39 -13.74 7.36
CA GLU A 118 2.80 -15.06 7.16
C GLU A 118 2.46 -15.26 5.69
N GLN A 119 2.76 -16.44 5.16
CA GLN A 119 2.48 -16.79 3.77
C GLN A 119 0.98 -17.04 3.50
N GLY A 120 0.25 -17.61 4.46
CA GLY A 120 -1.10 -18.12 4.20
C GLY A 120 -1.07 -19.19 3.10
N ASP A 121 -2.00 -19.10 2.15
CA ASP A 121 -2.08 -19.96 0.96
C ASP A 121 -1.49 -19.28 -0.30
N THR A 122 -0.77 -18.17 -0.14
CA THR A 122 -0.12 -17.44 -1.25
C THR A 122 1.19 -18.09 -1.67
N SER A 123 1.70 -17.72 -2.84
CA SER A 123 3.04 -18.10 -3.29
C SER A 123 4.18 -17.28 -2.66
N LEU A 124 3.89 -16.39 -1.71
CA LEU A 124 4.86 -15.45 -1.13
C LEU A 124 5.65 -16.09 0.01
N LEU A 125 6.95 -15.80 0.10
CA LEU A 125 7.78 -16.39 1.15
C LEU A 125 7.78 -15.53 2.43
N PRO A 126 7.74 -16.14 3.63
CA PRO A 126 7.93 -15.42 4.88
C PRO A 126 9.27 -14.66 4.90
N SER A 127 9.25 -13.44 5.43
CA SER A 127 10.39 -12.50 5.45
C SER A 127 10.83 -11.95 4.09
N GLU A 128 10.09 -12.24 3.01
CA GLU A 128 10.34 -11.64 1.70
C GLU A 128 9.88 -10.17 1.65
N LEU A 129 10.61 -9.33 0.91
CA LEU A 129 10.23 -7.94 0.62
C LEU A 129 9.61 -7.84 -0.77
N VAL A 130 8.29 -7.75 -0.80
CA VAL A 130 7.51 -7.77 -2.05
C VAL A 130 6.99 -6.36 -2.37
N ASP A 131 6.78 -6.06 -3.65
CA ASP A 131 6.10 -4.83 -4.06
C ASP A 131 4.67 -4.84 -3.51
N ARG A 132 4.22 -3.72 -2.95
CA ARG A 132 2.90 -3.59 -2.36
C ARG A 132 1.78 -3.96 -3.32
N ILE A 133 1.90 -3.58 -4.60
CA ILE A 133 0.87 -3.87 -5.61
C ILE A 133 0.80 -5.38 -5.83
N ASN A 134 1.94 -6.04 -6.02
CA ASN A 134 1.99 -7.49 -6.21
C ASN A 134 1.47 -8.24 -4.97
N PHE A 135 1.80 -7.77 -3.77
CA PHE A 135 1.29 -8.33 -2.51
C PHE A 135 -0.25 -8.23 -2.42
N GLU A 136 -0.81 -7.06 -2.76
CA GLU A 136 -2.26 -6.84 -2.76
C GLU A 136 -2.98 -7.65 -3.85
N GLU A 137 -2.38 -7.79 -5.04
CA GLU A 137 -2.90 -8.60 -6.15
C GLU A 137 -2.93 -10.10 -5.81
N GLU A 138 -1.83 -10.64 -5.28
CA GLU A 138 -1.74 -12.06 -4.90
C GLU A 138 -2.70 -12.40 -3.76
N ASN A 139 -2.82 -11.51 -2.77
CA ASN A 139 -3.81 -11.68 -1.71
C ASN A 139 -5.24 -11.63 -2.25
N ARG A 140 -5.54 -10.74 -3.20
CA ARG A 140 -6.87 -10.68 -3.82
C ARG A 140 -7.19 -11.97 -4.58
N ARG A 141 -6.22 -12.54 -5.29
CA ARG A 141 -6.35 -13.83 -5.99
C ARG A 141 -6.69 -14.95 -5.01
N VAL A 142 -5.89 -15.11 -3.95
CA VAL A 142 -6.10 -16.18 -2.96
C VAL A 142 -7.45 -16.05 -2.25
N VAL A 143 -7.86 -14.83 -1.87
CA VAL A 143 -9.17 -14.60 -1.26
C VAL A 143 -10.31 -14.95 -2.22
N SER A 144 -10.17 -14.65 -3.52
CA SER A 144 -11.17 -15.02 -4.52
C SER A 144 -11.30 -16.53 -4.73
N GLU A 145 -10.23 -17.28 -4.45
CA GLU A 145 -10.20 -18.75 -4.46
C GLU A 145 -10.68 -19.36 -3.13
N GLY A 146 -11.02 -18.53 -2.14
CA GLY A 146 -11.47 -18.96 -0.80
C GLY A 146 -10.34 -19.34 0.16
N GLY A 147 -9.08 -19.06 -0.18
CA GLY A 147 -7.91 -19.35 0.65
C GLY A 147 -7.60 -18.25 1.68
N LYS A 148 -6.62 -18.53 2.55
CA LYS A 148 -6.12 -17.59 3.56
C LYS A 148 -5.08 -16.64 2.93
N PRO A 149 -5.30 -15.31 2.93
CA PRO A 149 -4.33 -14.35 2.41
C PRO A 149 -3.05 -14.31 3.26
N ALA A 150 -1.95 -13.83 2.66
CA ALA A 150 -0.72 -13.54 3.37
C ALA A 150 -0.89 -12.32 4.30
N ALA A 151 -0.25 -12.40 5.47
CA ALA A 151 -0.11 -11.27 6.37
C ALA A 151 1.22 -10.57 6.10
N GLY A 152 1.21 -9.25 5.99
CA GLY A 152 2.40 -8.46 5.73
C GLY A 152 2.35 -7.11 6.40
N ARG A 153 3.52 -6.53 6.69
CA ARG A 153 3.65 -5.19 7.25
C ARG A 153 4.34 -4.25 6.26
N PRO A 154 3.83 -3.02 6.06
CA PRO A 154 4.54 -2.02 5.27
C PRO A 154 5.94 -1.78 5.83
N GLN A 155 6.93 -1.64 4.93
CA GLN A 155 8.31 -1.39 5.31
C GLN A 155 8.75 -0.03 4.76
N LEU A 156 9.05 0.91 5.66
CA LEU A 156 9.72 2.15 5.26
C LEU A 156 11.18 1.86 4.96
N MET A 157 11.64 2.31 3.78
CA MET A 157 13.02 2.18 3.35
C MET A 157 13.62 3.54 2.97
N GLY A 158 14.91 3.72 3.24
CA GLY A 158 15.66 4.86 2.72
C GLY A 158 15.72 4.84 1.19
N ILE A 159 15.87 6.01 0.57
CA ILE A 159 15.87 6.19 -0.89
C ILE A 159 16.88 5.27 -1.62
N THR A 160 18.07 5.08 -1.05
CA THR A 160 19.11 4.21 -1.62
C THR A 160 18.67 2.75 -1.59
N LYS A 161 18.12 2.28 -0.46
CA LYS A 161 17.63 0.90 -0.32
C LYS A 161 16.39 0.66 -1.20
N ALA A 162 15.50 1.64 -1.30
CA ALA A 162 14.34 1.59 -2.20
C ALA A 162 14.74 1.51 -3.68
N SER A 163 15.82 2.20 -4.06
CA SER A 163 16.34 2.19 -5.43
C SER A 163 17.08 0.90 -5.80
N LEU A 164 17.68 0.21 -4.83
CA LEU A 164 18.32 -1.10 -5.03
C LEU A 164 17.28 -2.23 -5.06
N ALA A 165 16.22 -2.11 -4.28
CA ALA A 165 15.12 -3.07 -4.23
C ALA A 165 14.09 -2.80 -5.35
N THR A 166 14.53 -2.57 -6.59
CA THR A 166 13.63 -2.48 -7.76
C THR A 166 13.51 -3.85 -8.43
N GLU A 167 12.39 -4.09 -9.12
CA GLU A 167 12.18 -5.35 -9.87
C GLU A 167 13.18 -5.52 -11.03
N SER A 168 13.58 -4.42 -11.67
CA SER A 168 14.61 -4.45 -12.68
C SER A 168 15.99 -4.58 -12.04
N TRP A 169 16.63 -5.74 -12.28
CA TRP A 169 18.02 -5.95 -11.90
C TRP A 169 18.96 -5.09 -12.75
N LEU A 170 18.61 -4.77 -14.01
CA LEU A 170 19.43 -3.93 -14.88
C LEU A 170 19.48 -2.48 -14.37
N SER A 171 18.32 -1.94 -13.97
CA SER A 171 18.21 -0.61 -13.34
C SER A 171 18.86 -0.57 -11.96
N ALA A 172 18.72 -1.63 -11.15
CA ALA A 172 19.38 -1.71 -9.85
C ALA A 172 20.92 -1.75 -10.00
N ALA A 173 21.43 -2.59 -10.90
CA ALA A 173 22.86 -2.71 -11.19
C ALA A 173 23.45 -1.38 -11.71
N SER A 174 22.71 -0.60 -12.49
CA SER A 174 23.18 0.70 -12.96
C SER A 174 23.27 1.77 -11.87
N PHE A 175 22.73 1.53 -10.67
CA PHE A 175 22.75 2.49 -9.57
C PHE A 175 23.96 2.26 -8.65
N GLN A 176 23.99 1.15 -7.91
CA GLN A 176 25.06 0.78 -6.96
C GLN A 176 25.13 -0.75 -6.81
N GLU A 177 26.16 -1.25 -6.11
CA GLU A 177 26.33 -2.70 -5.79
C GLU A 177 26.28 -3.65 -7.00
N THR A 178 26.79 -3.22 -8.17
CA THR A 178 26.77 -3.93 -9.46
C THR A 178 27.06 -5.43 -9.36
N THR A 179 28.19 -5.79 -8.76
CA THR A 179 28.64 -7.20 -8.64
C THR A 179 27.63 -8.05 -7.89
N ARG A 180 27.09 -7.53 -6.79
CA ARG A 180 26.11 -8.25 -5.96
C ARG A 180 24.80 -8.45 -6.71
N VAL A 181 24.29 -7.38 -7.34
CA VAL A 181 23.01 -7.41 -8.08
C VAL A 181 23.08 -8.38 -9.26
N LEU A 182 24.15 -8.34 -10.05
CA LEU A 182 24.33 -9.25 -11.19
C LEU A 182 24.50 -10.71 -10.76
N THR A 183 25.23 -10.95 -9.67
CA THR A 183 25.39 -12.31 -9.12
C THR A 183 24.06 -12.88 -8.64
N ASP A 184 23.28 -12.09 -7.90
CA ASP A 184 21.95 -12.50 -7.45
C ASP A 184 21.00 -12.78 -8.61
N ALA A 185 21.00 -11.92 -9.64
CA ALA A 185 20.21 -12.11 -10.84
C ALA A 185 20.61 -13.38 -11.62
N ALA A 186 21.91 -13.67 -11.71
CA ALA A 186 22.43 -14.87 -12.39
C ALA A 186 22.07 -16.15 -11.64
N ILE A 187 22.21 -16.17 -10.30
CA ILE A 187 21.86 -17.31 -9.46
C ILE A 187 20.38 -17.66 -9.60
N HIS A 188 19.51 -16.65 -9.59
CA HIS A 188 18.06 -16.84 -9.69
C HIS A 188 17.52 -16.89 -11.12
N GLY A 189 18.36 -16.75 -12.14
CA GLY A 189 17.94 -16.72 -13.54
C GLY A 189 16.94 -15.59 -13.87
N LYS A 190 17.05 -14.43 -13.20
CA LYS A 190 16.08 -13.34 -13.32
C LYS A 190 16.08 -12.74 -14.73
N SER A 191 14.88 -12.57 -15.30
CA SER A 191 14.66 -11.88 -16.57
C SER A 191 14.15 -10.46 -16.34
N ASP A 192 14.65 -9.49 -17.09
CA ASP A 192 14.22 -8.09 -16.99
C ASP A 192 13.15 -7.77 -18.04
N SER A 193 12.02 -7.20 -17.61
CA SER A 193 10.89 -6.89 -18.49
C SER A 193 11.00 -5.53 -19.18
N LEU A 194 12.02 -4.72 -18.88
CA LEU A 194 12.29 -3.43 -19.52
C LEU A 194 11.11 -2.45 -19.45
N ARG A 195 10.36 -2.47 -18.34
CA ARG A 195 9.20 -1.58 -18.12
C ARG A 195 9.62 -0.22 -17.55
N GLY A 196 10.86 -0.08 -17.10
CA GLY A 196 11.39 1.12 -16.47
C GLY A 196 12.02 2.11 -17.45
N LEU A 197 12.31 3.31 -16.95
CA LEU A 197 12.99 4.35 -17.73
C LEU A 197 14.46 4.00 -17.97
N LYS A 198 15.19 3.59 -16.92
CA LYS A 198 16.63 3.36 -16.97
C LYS A 198 17.01 2.19 -17.88
N GLU A 199 16.30 1.08 -17.78
CA GLU A 199 16.55 -0.09 -18.63
C GLU A 199 16.46 0.24 -20.12
N ASN A 200 15.41 0.97 -20.53
CA ASN A 200 15.21 1.35 -21.93
C ASN A 200 16.30 2.30 -22.42
N VAL A 201 16.74 3.24 -21.58
CA VAL A 201 17.86 4.13 -21.91
C VAL A 201 19.16 3.34 -22.11
N ILE A 202 19.47 2.38 -21.22
CA ILE A 202 20.68 1.56 -21.30
C ILE A 202 20.73 0.75 -22.60
N ILE A 203 19.59 0.22 -23.04
CA ILE A 203 19.48 -0.61 -24.25
C ILE A 203 19.32 0.25 -25.53
N GLY A 204 19.04 1.54 -25.40
CA GLY A 204 18.80 2.45 -26.54
C GLY A 204 17.41 2.34 -27.15
N LYS A 205 16.41 1.89 -26.38
CA LYS A 205 14.99 1.91 -26.77
C LYS A 205 14.29 3.19 -26.29
N LEU A 206 13.18 3.54 -26.92
CA LEU A 206 12.34 4.65 -26.46
C LEU A 206 11.83 4.37 -25.04
N ILE A 207 11.94 5.37 -24.17
CA ILE A 207 11.45 5.29 -22.80
C ILE A 207 9.92 5.22 -22.75
N PRO A 208 9.31 4.54 -21.76
CA PRO A 208 7.86 4.47 -21.60
C PRO A 208 7.26 5.74 -20.97
N ALA A 209 7.72 6.92 -21.41
CA ALA A 209 7.24 8.22 -20.96
C ALA A 209 7.25 9.25 -22.11
N GLY A 210 6.45 10.31 -21.96
CA GLY A 210 6.32 11.35 -22.99
C GLY A 210 5.86 10.77 -24.33
N THR A 211 6.62 11.05 -25.40
CA THR A 211 6.34 10.55 -26.76
C THR A 211 6.49 9.04 -26.92
N GLY A 212 7.19 8.36 -26.01
CA GLY A 212 7.32 6.90 -26.06
C GLY A 212 6.10 6.13 -25.52
N LEU A 213 5.14 6.81 -24.88
CA LEU A 213 3.90 6.19 -24.37
C LEU A 213 2.93 5.76 -25.47
N GLU A 214 2.99 6.38 -26.64
CA GLU A 214 2.03 6.17 -27.72
C GLU A 214 2.02 4.71 -28.22
N ARG A 215 3.18 4.05 -28.21
CA ARG A 215 3.32 2.62 -28.54
C ARG A 215 2.66 1.68 -27.50
N TYR A 216 2.55 2.11 -26.25
CA TYR A 216 1.93 1.33 -25.17
C TYR A 216 0.43 1.65 -25.01
N ARG A 217 -0.02 2.87 -25.37
CA ARG A 217 -1.44 3.26 -25.33
C ARG A 217 -2.25 2.73 -26.52
N ASN A 218 -1.61 2.57 -27.69
CA ASN A 218 -2.28 2.13 -28.92
C ASN A 218 -2.25 0.60 -29.11
N ILE A 219 -2.34 -0.16 -28.03
CA ILE A 219 -2.52 -1.62 -28.11
C ILE A 219 -4.01 -1.89 -28.33
N ARG A 220 -4.38 -2.27 -29.56
CA ARG A 220 -5.70 -2.86 -29.84
C ARG A 220 -5.69 -4.28 -29.31
N VAL A 221 -6.41 -4.52 -28.22
CA VAL A 221 -6.68 -5.86 -27.74
C VAL A 221 -7.78 -6.45 -28.63
N GLU A 222 -7.41 -7.37 -29.51
CA GLU A 222 -8.40 -8.17 -30.22
C GLU A 222 -8.88 -9.31 -29.31
N PRO A 223 -10.20 -9.55 -29.21
CA PRO A 223 -10.72 -10.68 -28.44
C PRO A 223 -10.17 -11.99 -28.99
N THR A 224 -9.70 -12.87 -28.11
CA THR A 224 -9.39 -14.26 -28.45
C THR A 224 -10.62 -14.93 -29.08
N GLU A 225 -10.40 -15.85 -30.03
CA GLU A 225 -11.50 -16.54 -30.73
C GLU A 225 -12.50 -17.20 -29.77
N GLU A 226 -12.02 -17.70 -28.62
CA GLU A 226 -12.85 -18.25 -27.54
C GLU A 226 -13.78 -17.21 -26.89
N ALA A 227 -13.28 -16.00 -26.62
CA ALA A 227 -14.07 -14.90 -26.07
C ALA A 227 -15.11 -14.38 -27.08
N ARG A 228 -14.74 -14.40 -28.37
CA ARG A 228 -15.65 -14.05 -29.46
C ARG A 228 -16.75 -15.10 -29.61
N ALA A 229 -16.41 -16.39 -29.57
CA ALA A 229 -17.38 -17.50 -29.64
C ALA A 229 -18.38 -17.49 -28.47
N ASN A 230 -17.91 -17.22 -27.25
CA ASN A 230 -18.77 -17.11 -26.07
C ASN A 230 -19.72 -15.89 -26.12
N ALA A 231 -19.32 -14.78 -26.75
CA ALA A 231 -20.22 -13.65 -26.96
C ALA A 231 -21.34 -13.98 -27.97
N TYR A 232 -21.07 -14.84 -28.96
CA TYR A 232 -22.06 -15.29 -29.94
C TYR A 232 -22.93 -16.47 -29.46
N SER A 233 -22.52 -17.22 -28.42
CA SER A 233 -23.31 -18.34 -27.89
C SER A 233 -24.46 -17.92 -26.98
N VAL A 234 -24.46 -16.68 -26.46
CA VAL A 234 -25.54 -16.15 -25.59
C VAL A 234 -26.84 -15.84 -26.36
N THR A 235 -26.79 -15.75 -27.70
CA THR A 235 -27.98 -15.60 -28.56
C THR A 235 -28.48 -16.93 -29.11
N GLY A 236 -28.58 -17.95 -28.27
CA GLY A 236 -29.46 -19.09 -28.55
C GLY A 236 -30.88 -18.68 -28.20
N TYR A 237 -31.70 -18.34 -29.20
CA TYR A 237 -33.15 -18.34 -28.99
C TYR A 237 -33.52 -19.73 -28.48
N GLY A 238 -33.90 -19.84 -27.21
CA GLY A 238 -34.55 -21.02 -26.70
C GLY A 238 -35.81 -21.23 -27.53
N ASP A 239 -35.96 -22.43 -28.08
CA ASP A 239 -37.16 -22.84 -28.78
C ASP A 239 -38.34 -22.67 -27.82
N TYR A 240 -39.19 -21.66 -28.06
CA TYR A 240 -40.37 -21.42 -27.25
C TYR A 240 -41.40 -22.48 -27.66
N ASP A 241 -41.54 -23.50 -26.83
CA ASP A 241 -42.57 -24.53 -26.97
C ASP A 241 -43.96 -23.90 -26.77
N TYR A 242 -44.58 -23.46 -27.86
CA TYR A 242 -45.97 -22.99 -27.88
C TYR A 242 -46.91 -24.19 -27.92
N ASP A 243 -47.14 -24.81 -26.76
CA ASP A 243 -48.27 -25.72 -26.57
C ASP A 243 -49.56 -24.90 -26.54
N PHE A 244 -50.36 -25.02 -27.60
CA PHE A 244 -51.58 -24.23 -27.80
C PHE A 244 -52.72 -24.82 -26.95
N GLY A 245 -52.86 -24.28 -25.74
CA GLY A 245 -53.95 -24.57 -24.81
C GLY A 245 -55.34 -24.30 -25.39
N ASN A 246 -56.24 -25.24 -25.12
CA ASN A 246 -57.66 -25.34 -25.45
C ASN A 246 -58.45 -24.02 -25.62
N THR A 247 -59.22 -23.96 -26.71
CA THR A 247 -60.11 -22.88 -27.14
C THR A 247 -61.26 -22.60 -26.16
N GLY A 248 -61.07 -21.67 -25.22
CA GLY A 248 -62.15 -21.31 -24.28
C GLY A 248 -62.07 -19.95 -23.57
N GLY A 249 -61.07 -19.12 -23.81
CA GLY A 249 -60.91 -17.83 -23.11
C GLY A 249 -61.40 -16.64 -23.93
N GLN A 250 -62.32 -15.85 -23.36
CA GLN A 250 -62.90 -14.64 -23.95
C GLN A 250 -61.83 -13.56 -24.15
N ALA A 251 -61.78 -12.94 -25.34
CA ALA A 251 -60.84 -11.88 -25.66
C ALA A 251 -61.13 -10.62 -24.82
N VAL A 252 -60.11 -10.08 -24.14
CA VAL A 252 -60.19 -8.84 -23.37
C VAL A 252 -60.18 -7.66 -24.34
N ALA A 253 -61.20 -6.79 -24.28
CA ALA A 253 -61.31 -5.60 -25.12
C ALA A 253 -60.29 -4.52 -24.69
N LEU A 254 -59.70 -3.84 -25.66
CA LEU A 254 -58.56 -2.92 -25.50
C LEU A 254 -58.96 -1.51 -25.03
N ASP A 255 -60.14 -1.36 -24.45
CA ASP A 255 -60.76 -0.04 -24.20
C ASP A 255 -60.55 0.48 -22.77
N ASP A 256 -59.93 -0.30 -21.89
CA ASP A 256 -59.74 0.03 -20.45
C ASP A 256 -58.36 0.59 -20.09
N PHE A 257 -57.49 0.91 -21.06
CA PHE A 257 -56.21 1.58 -20.76
C PHE A 257 -56.34 3.11 -20.88
N ASP A 258 -56.67 3.73 -19.74
CA ASP A 258 -56.64 5.19 -19.53
C ASP A 258 -55.19 5.70 -19.50
N PHE A 259 -54.78 6.42 -20.56
CA PHE A 259 -53.51 7.15 -20.63
C PHE A 259 -53.70 8.60 -20.14
N GLY A 260 -53.86 8.76 -18.83
CA GLY A 260 -54.08 10.05 -18.17
C GLY A 260 -52.83 10.69 -17.53
N SER A 261 -52.37 11.78 -18.15
CA SER A 261 -51.61 12.94 -17.63
C SER A 261 -50.29 12.72 -16.84
N TYR A 262 -49.17 12.98 -17.54
CA TYR A 262 -47.97 13.55 -16.92
C TYR A 262 -48.19 15.04 -16.67
N GLN A 263 -48.28 15.47 -15.40
CA GLN A 263 -47.96 16.84 -15.02
C GLN A 263 -47.43 16.90 -13.58
N ASN A 264 -46.22 17.49 -13.50
CA ASN A 264 -45.33 17.81 -12.38
C ASN A 264 -44.58 16.66 -11.71
#